data_AF-A0A951LTN3-F1
#
_entry.id   AF-A0A951LTN3-F1
#
_cell.length_a   1.000
_cell.length_b   1.000
_cell.length_c   1.000
_cell.angle_alpha   90.00
_cell.angle_beta   90.00
_cell.angle_gamma   90.00
#
_symmetry.space_group_name_H-M   'P 1'
#
loop_
_entity.id
_entity.type
_entity.pdbx_description
1 polymer ?
#
loop_
_entity_poly.entity_id
_entity_poly.type
_entity_poly.pdbx_seq_one_letter_code
_entity_poly.pdbx_strand_id
1 'polypeptide(L)'
;MWLAAAASSSRAIAADAAPPTAPDLLRQLAAAGPGDCDAPLPSAKSAEVHEAEDLLFRTVDDLVAERLNRPPVARASEAASRAGAALLEVERSSAEIDKGWPAENRFHFQVVAVQPAILVRMSYRDTARFVLFGAYFLGKDAAVDPGTRWREVSFADPSGRPSAIDLIPLHRGPSGRPRFLAKVWRSGCAGSIGEQYYGYEWSAEAGQLGEQILSIEGAEGLDPAESKHVGTLRTSGRVIQLPYCFFSAVDTWDNPTLCAADSFDLSGDAPRFVGRIYNLPDLAAVNNAIRHAQARDLRAVRAYCASDVVARKLVRDMPPYLFADRVERRKTGRGRETILFQEGAVSFDLVRRRGEWLLAGFRIAADR
;
A
#
# COMPACT_ATOMS: atom_id res chain seq x y z
N MET A 1 7.55 12.44 -59.28
CA MET A 1 7.01 13.82 -59.33
C MET A 1 5.50 13.72 -59.21
N TRP A 2 4.85 14.63 -58.48
CA TRP A 2 3.50 14.58 -57.86
C TRP A 2 3.56 14.39 -56.34
N LEU A 3 3.76 15.53 -55.67
CA LEU A 3 3.53 15.78 -54.25
C LEU A 3 2.03 15.85 -54.00
N ALA A 4 1.49 14.99 -53.14
CA ALA A 4 0.18 15.18 -52.54
C ALA A 4 0.38 15.92 -51.21
N ALA A 5 -0.02 17.20 -51.19
CA ALA A 5 -0.11 18.01 -50.00
C ALA A 5 -1.24 17.48 -49.11
N ALA A 6 -0.87 16.85 -47.99
CA ALA A 6 -1.80 16.66 -46.88
C ALA A 6 -1.80 17.97 -46.07
N ALA A 7 -2.90 18.71 -46.16
CA ALA A 7 -3.16 19.89 -45.37
C ALA A 7 -3.15 19.51 -43.88
N SER A 8 -2.09 19.91 -43.18
CA SER A 8 -2.07 20.00 -41.73
C SER A 8 -3.10 21.04 -41.31
N SER A 9 -4.29 20.59 -40.92
CA SER A 9 -5.20 21.40 -40.10
C SER A 9 -4.62 21.48 -38.70
N SER A 10 -3.57 22.30 -38.58
CA SER A 10 -3.03 22.80 -37.33
C SER A 10 -4.12 23.64 -36.66
N ARG A 11 -4.88 23.04 -35.73
CA ARG A 11 -5.50 23.85 -34.68
C ARG A 11 -4.36 24.43 -33.87
N ALA A 12 -4.06 25.69 -34.13
CA ALA A 12 -3.29 26.53 -33.24
C ALA A 12 -3.98 26.49 -31.88
N ILE A 13 -3.47 25.69 -30.96
CA ILE A 13 -3.84 25.74 -29.56
C ILE A 13 -3.20 27.03 -29.05
N ALA A 14 -4.04 27.96 -28.60
CA ALA A 14 -3.64 29.25 -28.08
C ALA A 14 -2.60 29.07 -26.96
N ALA A 15 -1.37 29.52 -27.22
CA ALA A 15 -0.26 29.52 -26.27
C ALA A 15 -0.30 30.75 -25.31
N ASP A 16 -1.48 31.32 -25.07
CA ASP A 16 -1.66 32.61 -24.38
C ASP A 16 -2.52 32.51 -23.10
N ALA A 17 -2.96 31.31 -22.73
CA ALA A 17 -3.63 31.10 -21.45
C ALA A 17 -2.60 30.92 -20.33
N ALA A 18 -2.72 31.70 -19.26
CA ALA A 18 -1.97 31.46 -18.04
C ALA A 18 -2.21 30.01 -17.56
N PRO A 19 -1.18 29.33 -17.00
CA PRO A 19 -1.37 27.98 -16.48
C PRO A 19 -2.48 27.98 -15.42
N PRO A 20 -3.35 26.96 -15.39
CA PRO A 20 -4.48 26.94 -14.47
C PRO A 20 -4.00 26.91 -13.02
N THR A 21 -4.71 27.61 -12.14
CA THR A 21 -4.44 27.58 -10.70
C THR A 21 -5.12 26.36 -10.05
N ALA A 22 -4.68 25.97 -8.85
CA ALA A 22 -5.34 24.89 -8.10
C ALA A 22 -6.85 25.14 -7.92
N PRO A 23 -7.34 26.35 -7.56
CA PRO A 23 -8.77 26.65 -7.56
C PRO A 23 -9.48 26.48 -8.91
N ASP A 24 -8.81 26.74 -10.04
CA ASP A 24 -9.42 26.56 -11.37
C ASP A 24 -9.61 25.07 -11.68
N LEU A 25 -8.61 24.25 -11.35
CA LEU A 25 -8.64 22.80 -11.52
C LEU A 25 -9.66 22.15 -10.58
N LEU A 26 -9.74 22.59 -9.33
CA LEU A 26 -10.77 22.15 -8.39
C LEU A 26 -12.18 22.41 -8.93
N ARG A 27 -12.46 23.60 -9.49
CA ARG A 27 -13.78 23.89 -10.10
C ARG A 27 -14.06 23.03 -11.32
N GLN A 28 -13.06 22.74 -12.14
CA GLN A 28 -13.18 21.84 -13.29
C GLN A 28 -13.56 20.43 -12.83
N LEU A 29 -12.87 19.91 -11.83
CA LEU A 29 -13.10 18.56 -11.29
C LEU A 29 -14.42 18.47 -10.51
N ALA A 30 -14.82 19.53 -9.81
CA ALA A 30 -16.09 19.61 -9.11
C ALA A 30 -17.29 19.33 -10.03
N ALA A 31 -17.21 19.77 -11.29
CA ALA A 31 -18.24 19.55 -12.30
C ALA A 31 -18.35 18.09 -12.76
N ALA A 32 -17.34 17.26 -12.49
CA ALA A 32 -17.34 15.84 -12.81
C ALA A 32 -17.91 14.94 -11.69
N GLY A 33 -18.09 15.47 -10.47
CA GLY A 33 -18.62 14.72 -9.31
C GLY A 33 -17.54 14.16 -8.38
N PRO A 34 -17.92 13.54 -7.24
CA PRO A 34 -17.01 13.19 -6.15
C PRO A 34 -16.15 11.93 -6.37
N GLY A 35 -16.38 11.15 -7.43
CA GLY A 35 -15.65 9.92 -7.70
C GLY A 35 -16.26 9.15 -8.88
N ASP A 36 -15.51 8.19 -9.43
CA ASP A 36 -15.98 7.39 -10.58
C ASP A 36 -16.94 6.25 -10.17
N CYS A 37 -17.07 6.00 -8.86
CA CYS A 37 -17.82 4.86 -8.34
C CYS A 37 -19.32 5.10 -8.13
N ASP A 38 -19.74 6.36 -7.98
CA ASP A 38 -21.17 6.70 -7.82
C ASP A 38 -21.89 6.84 -9.17
N ALA A 39 -21.15 7.13 -10.24
CA ALA A 39 -21.65 7.25 -11.60
C ALA A 39 -20.50 7.08 -12.61
N PRO A 40 -20.28 5.87 -13.16
CA PRO A 40 -19.16 5.65 -14.08
C PRO A 40 -19.27 6.57 -15.29
N LEU A 41 -18.26 7.42 -15.47
CA LEU A 41 -18.17 8.31 -16.61
C LEU A 41 -17.85 7.51 -17.88
N PRO A 42 -18.27 7.97 -19.08
CA PRO A 42 -17.74 7.45 -20.32
C PRO A 42 -16.21 7.49 -20.30
N SER A 43 -15.55 6.47 -20.85
CA SER A 43 -14.08 6.31 -20.75
C SER A 43 -13.28 7.55 -21.14
N ALA A 44 -13.70 8.26 -22.20
CA ALA A 44 -13.07 9.52 -22.62
C ALA A 44 -13.16 10.62 -21.56
N LYS A 45 -14.31 10.74 -20.88
CA LYS A 45 -14.52 11.74 -19.82
C LYS A 45 -13.83 11.34 -18.52
N SER A 46 -13.71 10.04 -18.22
CA SER A 46 -12.89 9.53 -17.12
C SER A 46 -11.41 9.87 -17.33
N ALA A 47 -10.90 9.70 -18.56
CA ALA A 47 -9.51 10.08 -18.89
C ALA A 47 -9.25 11.59 -18.74
N GLU A 48 -10.17 12.45 -19.18
CA GLU A 48 -10.07 13.91 -18.99
C GLU A 48 -10.08 14.30 -17.50
N VAL A 49 -10.89 13.63 -16.68
CA VAL A 49 -10.91 13.84 -15.22
C VAL A 49 -9.60 13.41 -14.59
N HIS A 50 -9.07 12.24 -14.97
CA HIS A 50 -7.78 11.77 -14.44
C HIS A 50 -6.62 12.69 -14.83
N GLU A 51 -6.60 13.20 -16.06
CA GLU A 51 -5.60 14.18 -16.50
C GLU A 51 -5.70 15.49 -15.68
N ALA A 52 -6.92 15.98 -15.42
CA ALA A 52 -7.13 17.16 -14.60
C ALA A 52 -6.76 16.94 -13.12
N GLU A 53 -6.99 15.75 -12.56
CA GLU A 53 -6.55 15.37 -11.22
C GLU A 53 -5.01 15.34 -11.12
N ASP A 54 -4.34 14.70 -12.09
CA ASP A 54 -2.88 14.66 -12.16
C ASP A 54 -2.30 16.08 -12.31
N LEU A 55 -2.97 16.94 -13.07
CA LEU A 55 -2.58 18.34 -13.22
C LEU A 55 -2.78 19.14 -11.92
N LEU A 56 -3.92 18.97 -11.23
CA LEU A 56 -4.18 19.59 -9.91
C LEU A 56 -3.04 19.28 -8.96
N PHE A 57 -2.71 18.01 -8.90
CA PHE A 57 -1.63 17.47 -8.11
C PHE A 57 -0.29 18.13 -8.45
N ARG A 58 0.16 18.13 -9.71
CA ARG A 58 1.41 18.80 -10.10
C ARG A 58 1.41 20.30 -9.77
N THR A 59 0.29 20.99 -10.00
CA THR A 59 0.14 22.41 -9.64
C THR A 59 0.32 22.65 -8.14
N VAL A 60 -0.15 21.72 -7.31
CA VAL A 60 0.05 21.78 -5.86
C VAL A 60 1.51 21.49 -5.47
N ASP A 61 2.20 20.57 -6.16
CA ASP A 61 3.64 20.34 -5.94
C ASP A 61 4.46 21.60 -6.23
N ASP A 62 4.16 22.26 -7.35
CA ASP A 62 4.81 23.51 -7.75
C ASP A 62 4.56 24.62 -6.72
N LEU A 63 3.32 24.73 -6.21
CA LEU A 63 2.96 25.67 -5.14
C LEU A 63 3.77 25.39 -3.86
N VAL A 64 3.88 24.13 -3.44
CA VAL A 64 4.68 23.74 -2.28
C VAL A 64 6.15 24.09 -2.51
N ALA A 65 6.72 23.71 -3.65
CA ALA A 65 8.10 24.01 -4.01
C ALA A 65 8.36 25.52 -4.01
N GLU A 66 7.46 26.34 -4.55
CA GLU A 66 7.59 27.79 -4.52
C GLU A 66 7.66 28.32 -3.07
N ARG A 67 6.72 27.90 -2.21
CA ARG A 67 6.60 28.37 -0.82
C ARG A 67 7.78 27.95 0.05
N LEU A 68 8.39 26.80 -0.24
CA LEU A 68 9.63 26.35 0.42
C LEU A 68 10.85 27.18 0.02
N ASN A 69 10.84 27.79 -1.15
CA ASN A 69 11.99 28.49 -1.72
C ASN A 69 11.88 30.03 -1.72
N ARG A 70 10.74 30.60 -1.29
CA ARG A 70 10.51 32.06 -1.27
C ARG A 70 9.96 32.57 0.08
N PRO A 71 10.82 33.09 0.98
CA PRO A 71 12.29 32.94 0.99
C PRO A 71 12.71 31.48 1.29
N PRO A 72 13.93 31.05 0.94
CA PRO A 72 14.38 29.68 1.23
C PRO A 72 14.35 29.33 2.72
N VAL A 73 14.06 28.06 3.03
CA VAL A 73 14.09 27.52 4.40
C VAL A 73 15.19 26.48 4.56
N ALA A 74 15.83 26.48 5.72
CA ALA A 74 16.97 25.60 6.00
C ALA A 74 16.58 24.27 6.70
N ARG A 75 15.51 24.29 7.50
CA ARG A 75 15.16 23.16 8.39
C ARG A 75 13.89 22.47 7.91
N ALA A 76 13.86 21.13 7.94
CA ALA A 76 12.65 20.41 7.52
C ALA A 76 11.41 20.70 8.39
N SER A 77 11.57 21.10 9.66
CA SER A 77 10.44 21.53 10.49
C SER A 77 9.81 22.84 10.00
N GLU A 78 10.62 23.80 9.57
CA GLU A 78 10.12 25.04 8.96
C GLU A 78 9.55 24.78 7.57
N ALA A 79 10.21 23.93 6.79
CA ALA A 79 9.69 23.46 5.50
C ALA A 79 8.31 22.80 5.66
N ALA A 80 8.15 21.94 6.65
CA ALA A 80 6.88 21.29 6.93
C ALA A 80 5.78 22.30 7.26
N SER A 81 6.07 23.31 8.10
CA SER A 81 5.12 24.38 8.41
C SER A 81 4.72 25.20 7.17
N ARG A 82 5.68 25.51 6.27
CA ARG A 82 5.39 26.27 5.05
C ARG A 82 4.60 25.48 4.02
N ALA A 83 4.97 24.22 3.80
CA ALA A 83 4.21 23.31 2.97
C ALA A 83 2.77 23.16 3.50
N GLY A 84 2.62 22.97 4.82
CA GLY A 84 1.31 22.87 5.46
C GLY A 84 0.46 24.13 5.29
N ALA A 85 1.05 25.32 5.41
CA ALA A 85 0.33 26.58 5.19
C ALA A 85 -0.17 26.72 3.75
N ALA A 86 0.65 26.34 2.76
CA ALA A 86 0.28 26.36 1.35
C ALA A 86 -0.84 25.37 1.02
N LEU A 87 -0.74 24.14 1.54
CA LEU A 87 -1.72 23.08 1.31
C LEU A 87 -3.05 23.38 2.00
N LEU A 88 -3.03 24.08 3.14
CA LEU A 88 -4.25 24.53 3.82
C LEU A 88 -5.04 25.56 2.98
N GLU A 89 -4.39 26.37 2.15
CA GLU A 89 -5.08 27.26 1.20
C GLU A 89 -5.87 26.45 0.15
N VAL A 90 -5.29 25.34 -0.33
CA VAL A 90 -5.91 24.43 -1.30
C VAL A 90 -7.05 23.63 -0.67
N GLU A 91 -6.85 23.06 0.51
CA GLU A 91 -7.87 22.34 1.28
C GLU A 91 -9.10 23.22 1.55
N ARG A 92 -8.90 24.46 1.99
CA ARG A 92 -10.00 25.43 2.18
C ARG A 92 -10.72 25.75 0.87
N SER A 93 -9.98 25.90 -0.22
CA SER A 93 -10.57 26.16 -1.53
C SER A 93 -11.45 24.98 -1.99
N SER A 94 -10.97 23.74 -1.83
CA SER A 94 -11.76 22.54 -2.11
C SER A 94 -12.97 22.44 -1.19
N ALA A 95 -12.84 22.74 0.10
CA ALA A 95 -13.97 22.72 1.03
C ALA A 95 -15.10 23.68 0.63
N GLU A 96 -14.79 24.83 0.05
CA GLU A 96 -15.76 25.80 -0.46
C GLU A 96 -16.34 25.41 -1.83
N ILE A 97 -15.49 24.98 -2.77
CA ILE A 97 -15.90 24.60 -4.13
C ILE A 97 -16.75 23.30 -4.10
N ASP A 98 -16.31 22.32 -3.31
CA ASP A 98 -16.84 20.96 -3.26
C ASP A 98 -17.71 20.73 -2.02
N LYS A 99 -18.29 21.80 -1.44
CA LYS A 99 -19.01 21.75 -0.15
C LYS A 99 -20.16 20.74 -0.07
N GLY A 100 -20.70 20.33 -1.23
CA GLY A 100 -21.76 19.34 -1.35
C GLY A 100 -21.29 17.89 -1.37
N TRP A 101 -19.98 17.64 -1.46
CA TRP A 101 -19.40 16.29 -1.48
C TRP A 101 -19.20 15.73 -0.07
N PRO A 102 -19.12 14.40 0.09
CA PRO A 102 -18.57 13.78 1.30
C PRO A 102 -17.19 14.38 1.63
N ALA A 103 -16.90 14.57 2.92
CA ALA A 103 -15.69 15.27 3.35
C ALA A 103 -14.43 14.54 2.89
N GLU A 104 -14.43 13.22 2.94
CA GLU A 104 -13.37 12.30 2.52
C GLU A 104 -12.97 12.43 1.04
N ASN A 105 -13.88 12.87 0.17
CA ASN A 105 -13.64 13.01 -1.27
C ASN A 105 -13.11 14.40 -1.66
N ARG A 106 -12.95 15.30 -0.68
CA ARG A 106 -12.38 16.64 -0.88
C ARG A 106 -10.85 16.59 -0.84
N PHE A 107 -10.21 17.72 -1.09
CA PHE A 107 -8.76 17.81 -1.01
C PHE A 107 -8.31 17.66 0.45
N HIS A 108 -7.42 16.71 0.73
CA HIS A 108 -6.78 16.54 2.03
C HIS A 108 -5.27 16.44 1.86
N PHE A 109 -4.53 16.73 2.92
CA PHE A 109 -3.09 16.59 2.92
C PHE A 109 -2.52 16.10 4.26
N GLN A 110 -1.29 15.61 4.21
CA GLN A 110 -0.46 15.31 5.37
C GLN A 110 0.97 15.76 5.07
N VAL A 111 1.61 16.47 6.01
CA VAL A 111 3.02 16.83 5.91
C VAL A 111 3.80 16.16 7.03
N VAL A 112 4.83 15.40 6.66
CA VAL A 112 5.65 14.62 7.61
C VAL A 112 7.11 15.01 7.46
N ALA A 113 7.72 15.52 8.53
CA ALA A 113 9.13 15.85 8.54
C ALA A 113 9.99 14.60 8.75
N VAL A 114 10.86 14.31 7.78
CA VAL A 114 11.82 13.19 7.79
C VAL A 114 13.23 13.71 7.48
N GLN A 115 13.80 14.45 8.43
CA GLN A 115 15.03 15.24 8.25
C GLN A 115 16.15 14.52 7.45
N PRO A 116 16.81 15.18 6.48
CA PRO A 116 16.61 16.57 6.04
C PRO A 116 15.58 16.73 4.89
N ALA A 117 14.55 15.87 4.85
CA ALA A 117 13.48 15.95 3.87
C ALA A 117 12.10 16.14 4.55
N ILE A 118 11.09 16.48 3.74
CA ILE A 118 9.68 16.42 4.11
C ILE A 118 8.93 15.56 3.11
N LEU A 119 7.95 14.83 3.60
CA LEU A 119 7.01 14.08 2.80
C LEU A 119 5.67 14.81 2.79
N VAL A 120 5.07 14.93 1.62
CA VAL A 120 3.76 15.54 1.43
C VAL A 120 2.85 14.49 0.81
N ARG A 121 1.82 14.07 1.53
CA ARG A 121 0.70 13.29 0.99
C ARG A 121 -0.43 14.24 0.64
N MET A 122 -1.08 13.98 -0.48
CA MET A 122 -2.29 14.67 -0.92
C MET A 122 -3.31 13.63 -1.35
N SER A 123 -4.59 13.93 -1.18
CA SER A 123 -5.67 13.16 -1.80
C SER A 123 -6.80 14.07 -2.25
N TYR A 124 -7.50 13.64 -3.29
CA TYR A 124 -8.68 14.29 -3.83
C TYR A 124 -9.53 13.22 -4.52
N ARG A 125 -10.86 13.26 -4.37
CA ARG A 125 -11.77 12.20 -4.82
C ARG A 125 -11.32 10.83 -4.30
N ASP A 126 -11.12 9.86 -5.18
CA ASP A 126 -10.71 8.48 -4.88
C ASP A 126 -9.21 8.25 -5.09
N THR A 127 -8.41 9.32 -5.19
CA THR A 127 -6.99 9.23 -5.52
C THR A 127 -6.14 9.91 -4.46
N ALA A 128 -5.10 9.22 -4.02
CA ALA A 128 -4.07 9.70 -3.12
C ALA A 128 -2.68 9.49 -3.72
N ARG A 129 -1.74 10.36 -3.35
CA ARG A 129 -0.32 10.22 -3.73
C ARG A 129 0.57 10.87 -2.69
N PHE A 130 1.87 10.61 -2.77
CA PHE A 130 2.85 11.34 -1.98
C PHE A 130 4.09 11.74 -2.76
N VAL A 131 4.70 12.83 -2.32
CA VAL A 131 5.90 13.42 -2.89
C VAL A 131 6.93 13.66 -1.79
N LEU A 132 8.18 13.32 -2.07
CA LEU A 132 9.31 13.63 -1.19
C LEU A 132 10.00 14.91 -1.66
N PHE A 133 10.01 15.93 -0.81
CA PHE A 133 10.80 17.14 -0.98
C PHE A 133 12.07 17.06 -0.13
N GLY A 134 13.23 17.22 -0.75
CA GLY A 134 14.52 17.18 -0.06
C GLY A 134 15.30 18.47 -0.26
N ALA A 135 15.94 18.93 0.81
CA ALA A 135 17.01 19.91 0.71
C ALA A 135 18.27 19.22 0.17
N TYR A 136 18.72 19.59 -1.03
CA TYR A 136 19.91 19.00 -1.63
C TYR A 136 21.17 19.65 -1.06
N PHE A 137 22.03 18.85 -0.42
CA PHE A 137 23.35 19.26 0.03
C PHE A 137 24.41 18.79 -0.97
N LEU A 138 25.14 19.72 -1.57
CA LEU A 138 26.41 19.43 -2.24
C LEU A 138 27.54 19.46 -1.20
N GLY A 139 27.63 18.45 -0.32
CA GLY A 139 28.80 18.28 0.56
C GLY A 139 28.53 17.60 1.90
N LYS A 140 29.51 16.81 2.37
CA LYS A 140 29.45 16.00 3.60
C LYS A 140 29.58 16.78 4.91
N ASP A 141 29.96 18.07 4.89
CA ASP A 141 30.28 18.84 6.11
C ASP A 141 29.90 20.34 6.07
N ALA A 142 28.96 20.78 5.21
CA ALA A 142 28.71 22.22 5.06
C ALA A 142 27.51 22.71 5.88
N ALA A 143 27.74 23.72 6.72
CA ALA A 143 26.70 24.64 7.15
C ALA A 143 25.81 25.02 5.95
N VAL A 144 24.49 24.98 6.14
CA VAL A 144 23.47 25.19 5.10
C VAL A 144 23.84 26.39 4.22
N ASP A 145 24.17 26.13 2.96
CA ASP A 145 24.39 27.18 1.97
C ASP A 145 23.07 27.94 1.77
N PRO A 146 23.03 29.29 1.84
CA PRO A 146 21.84 30.07 1.47
C PRO A 146 21.30 29.80 0.05
N GLY A 147 22.05 29.10 -0.82
CA GLY A 147 21.58 28.54 -2.09
C GLY A 147 20.78 27.24 -2.01
N THR A 148 20.56 26.65 -0.83
CA THR A 148 19.82 25.39 -0.65
C THR A 148 18.39 25.53 -1.13
N ARG A 149 18.06 24.85 -2.23
CA ARG A 149 16.70 24.77 -2.77
C ARG A 149 16.04 23.45 -2.40
N TRP A 150 14.82 23.55 -1.91
CA TRP A 150 13.93 22.41 -1.81
C TRP A 150 13.44 22.07 -3.20
N ARG A 151 13.49 20.80 -3.56
CA ARG A 151 12.92 20.30 -4.80
C ARG A 151 12.21 19.00 -4.53
N GLU A 152 11.28 18.67 -5.42
CA GLU A 152 10.85 17.29 -5.58
C GLU A 152 12.09 16.43 -5.88
N VAL A 153 12.25 15.36 -5.09
CA VAL A 153 13.35 14.41 -5.22
C VAL A 153 12.84 13.07 -5.75
N SER A 154 11.59 12.74 -5.45
CA SER A 154 10.88 11.62 -6.06
C SER A 154 9.40 11.76 -5.78
N PHE A 155 8.61 11.34 -6.75
CA PHE A 155 7.27 10.83 -6.53
C PHE A 155 7.35 9.30 -6.47
N ALA A 156 6.62 8.69 -5.55
CA ALA A 156 6.26 7.29 -5.69
C ALA A 156 4.76 7.30 -6.00
N ASP A 157 4.45 6.95 -7.24
CA ASP A 157 3.11 6.47 -7.57
C ASP A 157 3.15 4.96 -7.33
N PRO A 158 2.68 4.45 -6.18
CA PRO A 158 2.71 3.02 -5.92
C PRO A 158 1.80 2.31 -6.94
N SER A 159 2.35 1.91 -8.09
CA SER A 159 1.72 1.13 -9.16
C SER A 159 0.18 1.10 -9.13
N GLY A 160 -0.49 2.11 -9.72
CA GLY A 160 -1.95 2.27 -9.69
C GLY A 160 -2.40 3.35 -8.70
N ARG A 161 -3.68 3.74 -8.74
CA ARG A 161 -4.21 4.88 -7.95
C ARG A 161 -4.70 4.39 -6.57
N PRO A 162 -3.95 4.63 -5.47
CA PRO A 162 -4.46 4.29 -4.15
C PRO A 162 -5.52 5.31 -3.73
N SER A 163 -6.47 4.87 -2.92
CA SER A 163 -7.53 5.73 -2.42
C SER A 163 -7.18 6.43 -1.12
N ALA A 164 -6.27 5.86 -0.33
CA ALA A 164 -5.69 6.54 0.82
C ALA A 164 -4.24 6.15 1.02
N ILE A 165 -3.46 7.07 1.59
CA ILE A 165 -2.08 6.85 1.98
C ILE A 165 -1.84 7.54 3.33
N ASP A 166 -1.25 6.80 4.26
CA ASP A 166 -0.71 7.32 5.51
C ASP A 166 0.82 7.23 5.47
N LEU A 167 1.48 8.35 5.73
CA LEU A 167 2.93 8.44 5.82
C LEU A 167 3.38 8.45 7.27
N ILE A 168 4.29 7.53 7.60
CA ILE A 168 4.72 7.30 8.97
C ILE A 168 6.25 7.30 9.04
N PRO A 169 6.89 8.18 9.82
CA PRO A 169 8.33 8.12 10.04
C PRO A 169 8.73 6.79 10.68
N LEU A 170 9.87 6.24 10.25
CA LEU A 170 10.44 5.02 10.82
C LEU A 170 11.74 5.29 11.56
N HIS A 171 12.15 4.34 12.41
CA HIS A 171 13.47 4.33 13.02
C HIS A 171 14.56 4.25 11.94
N ARG A 172 15.62 5.04 12.10
CA ARG A 172 16.74 5.09 11.17
C ARG A 172 17.68 3.90 11.39
N GLY A 173 18.26 3.40 10.32
CA GLY A 173 19.33 2.41 10.41
C GLY A 173 20.68 3.04 10.75
N PRO A 174 21.76 2.24 10.73
CA PRO A 174 23.13 2.69 10.97
C PRO A 174 23.59 3.80 10.01
N SER A 175 23.06 3.82 8.79
CA SER A 175 23.30 4.87 7.79
C SER A 175 22.87 6.27 8.24
N GLY A 176 22.01 6.39 9.26
CA GLY A 176 21.44 7.66 9.71
C GLY A 176 20.49 8.32 8.70
N ARG A 177 20.19 7.64 7.58
CA ARG A 177 19.30 8.12 6.53
C ARG A 177 17.84 8.11 7.01
N PRO A 178 17.00 9.06 6.56
CA PRO A 178 15.60 9.06 6.93
C PRO A 178 14.89 7.87 6.29
N ARG A 179 14.00 7.26 7.07
CA ARG A 179 13.14 6.17 6.66
C ARG A 179 11.69 6.52 6.94
N PHE A 180 10.80 6.03 6.10
CA PHE A 180 9.37 6.16 6.30
C PHE A 180 8.64 4.95 5.75
N LEU A 181 7.41 4.78 6.22
CA LEU A 181 6.46 3.79 5.75
C LEU A 181 5.31 4.52 5.07
N ALA A 182 4.99 4.11 3.85
CA ALA A 182 3.71 4.39 3.24
C ALA A 182 2.77 3.22 3.53
N LYS A 183 1.74 3.46 4.34
CA LYS A 183 0.59 2.56 4.48
C LYS A 183 -0.42 2.97 3.42
N VAL A 184 -0.71 2.07 2.50
CA VAL A 184 -1.53 2.33 1.32
C VAL A 184 -2.81 1.54 1.42
N TRP A 185 -3.93 2.20 1.16
CA TRP A 185 -5.20 1.57 0.89
C TRP A 185 -5.55 1.83 -0.56
N ARG A 186 -6.05 0.79 -1.21
CA ARG A 186 -6.62 0.91 -2.54
C ARG A 186 -8.13 0.78 -2.37
N SER A 187 -8.93 1.32 -3.26
CA SER A 187 -10.34 0.96 -3.32
C SER A 187 -10.74 0.83 -4.77
N GLY A 188 -11.51 -0.19 -5.06
CA GLY A 188 -12.23 -0.30 -6.31
C GLY A 188 -13.65 0.19 -6.09
N CYS A 189 -14.38 0.42 -7.17
CA CYS A 189 -15.80 0.81 -7.07
C CYS A 189 -16.71 -0.27 -6.48
N ALA A 190 -16.19 -1.47 -6.24
CA ALA A 190 -16.89 -2.56 -5.55
C ALA A 190 -16.51 -2.69 -4.05
N GLY A 191 -15.60 -1.86 -3.50
CA GLY A 191 -15.17 -2.02 -2.10
C GLY A 191 -13.70 -1.65 -1.81
N SER A 192 -13.33 -1.80 -0.54
CA SER A 192 -12.05 -1.41 0.04
C SER A 192 -10.93 -2.42 -0.24
N ILE A 193 -10.08 -2.17 -1.22
CA ILE A 193 -8.92 -3.02 -1.53
C ILE A 193 -7.87 -2.95 -0.38
N GLY A 194 -7.28 -4.10 -0.05
CA GLY A 194 -6.51 -4.35 1.17
C GLY A 194 -5.36 -3.39 1.53
N GLU A 195 -4.90 -3.51 2.78
CA GLU A 195 -3.80 -2.71 3.31
C GLU A 195 -2.44 -3.17 2.76
N GLN A 196 -1.67 -2.23 2.23
CA GLN A 196 -0.32 -2.48 1.72
C GLN A 196 0.70 -1.60 2.46
N TYR A 197 1.92 -2.10 2.59
CA TYR A 197 2.99 -1.42 3.31
C TYR A 197 4.24 -1.35 2.46
N TYR A 198 4.72 -0.13 2.25
CA TYR A 198 5.95 0.15 1.50
C TYR A 198 6.90 0.96 2.37
N GLY A 199 8.03 0.36 2.74
CA GLY A 199 9.08 1.02 3.50
C GLY A 199 10.15 1.57 2.57
N TYR A 200 10.57 2.81 2.80
CA TYR A 200 11.58 3.49 1.99
C TYR A 200 12.69 4.06 2.87
N GLU A 201 13.92 4.04 2.36
CA GLU A 201 15.04 4.81 2.88
C GLU A 201 15.46 5.86 1.85
N TRP A 202 15.70 7.10 2.26
CA TRP A 202 16.11 8.16 1.34
C TRP A 202 17.59 8.51 1.46
N SER A 203 18.26 8.66 0.32
CA SER A 203 19.65 9.10 0.21
C SER A 203 19.72 10.48 -0.46
N ALA A 204 20.16 11.48 0.29
CA ALA A 204 20.38 12.83 -0.24
C ALA A 204 21.43 12.87 -1.37
N GLU A 205 22.45 12.00 -1.28
CA GLU A 205 23.52 11.88 -2.28
C GLU A 205 22.98 11.35 -3.62
N ALA A 206 22.06 10.38 -3.57
CA ALA A 206 21.48 9.77 -4.77
C ALA A 206 20.44 10.66 -5.45
N GLY A 207 19.89 11.65 -4.73
CA GLY A 207 18.92 12.59 -5.30
C GLY A 207 17.62 11.93 -5.78
N GLN A 208 17.26 10.77 -5.25
CA GLN A 208 16.02 10.03 -5.54
C GLN A 208 15.54 9.29 -4.28
N LEU A 209 14.27 8.84 -4.23
CA LEU A 209 13.85 7.85 -3.24
C LEU A 209 14.84 6.68 -3.32
N GLY A 210 15.43 6.30 -2.20
CA GLY A 210 16.34 5.16 -2.19
C GLY A 210 15.57 3.84 -2.31
N GLU A 211 16.27 2.75 -2.07
CA GLU A 211 15.71 1.40 -2.22
C GLU A 211 14.48 1.21 -1.32
N GLN A 212 13.47 0.53 -1.87
CA GLN A 212 12.36 0.02 -1.09
C GLN A 212 12.91 -1.04 -0.13
N ILE A 213 12.91 -0.73 1.17
CA ILE A 213 13.49 -1.59 2.21
C ILE A 213 12.48 -2.61 2.76
N LEU A 214 11.19 -2.45 2.46
CA LEU A 214 10.12 -3.33 2.91
C LEU A 214 8.95 -3.29 1.93
N SER A 215 8.37 -4.46 1.64
CA SER A 215 7.10 -4.61 0.87
C SER A 215 6.21 -5.62 1.56
N ILE A 216 4.95 -5.26 1.80
CA ILE A 216 3.89 -6.20 2.16
C ILE A 216 2.66 -5.84 1.35
N GLU A 217 2.17 -6.81 0.59
CA GLU A 217 0.91 -6.71 -0.14
C GLU A 217 -0.16 -7.46 0.64
N GLY A 218 -1.10 -6.74 1.23
CA GLY A 218 -2.30 -7.32 1.84
C GLY A 218 -3.46 -7.40 0.85
N ALA A 219 -4.51 -8.10 1.28
CA ALA A 219 -5.79 -8.24 0.61
C ALA A 219 -6.95 -7.73 1.48
N GLU A 220 -8.02 -7.30 0.82
CA GLU A 220 -9.29 -6.82 1.39
C GLU A 220 -10.05 -7.91 2.09
N GLY A 221 -10.72 -7.63 3.21
CA GLY A 221 -12.06 -8.18 3.46
C GLY A 221 -12.28 -8.73 4.86
N LEU A 222 -12.32 -7.84 5.86
CA LEU A 222 -12.99 -8.18 7.11
C LEU A 222 -13.82 -6.99 7.58
N ASP A 223 -15.05 -7.30 7.98
CA ASP A 223 -15.72 -6.51 9.02
C ASP A 223 -14.74 -6.38 10.20
N PRO A 224 -14.46 -5.16 10.69
CA PRO A 224 -13.66 -4.92 11.89
C PRO A 224 -14.00 -5.86 13.06
N ALA A 225 -15.25 -6.31 13.17
CA ALA A 225 -15.73 -7.26 14.18
C ALA A 225 -15.20 -8.70 14.02
N GLU A 226 -15.01 -9.18 12.79
CA GLU A 226 -14.43 -10.51 12.50
C GLU A 226 -12.90 -10.47 12.46
N SER A 227 -12.34 -9.29 12.18
CA SER A 227 -10.90 -9.02 12.11
C SER A 227 -10.13 -9.01 13.42
N LYS A 228 -10.73 -9.40 14.56
CA LYS A 228 -10.17 -9.27 15.93
C LYS A 228 -8.64 -9.32 15.92
N HIS A 229 -8.06 -8.12 15.95
CA HIS A 229 -6.81 -7.76 15.30
C HIS A 229 -5.64 -8.68 15.66
N VAL A 230 -5.04 -9.30 14.64
CA VAL A 230 -3.74 -9.94 14.82
C VAL A 230 -2.69 -8.84 14.94
N GLY A 231 -2.23 -8.63 16.18
CA GLY A 231 -1.28 -7.56 16.48
C GLY A 231 -1.88 -6.15 16.41
N THR A 232 -1.04 -5.15 16.62
CA THR A 232 -1.38 -3.73 16.50
C THR A 232 -0.33 -3.09 15.62
N LEU A 233 -0.72 -2.15 14.76
CA LEU A 233 0.26 -1.36 14.01
C LEU A 233 1.19 -0.67 15.01
N ARG A 234 2.48 -1.03 14.95
CA ARG A 234 3.53 -0.44 15.79
C ARG A 234 4.64 0.02 14.87
N THR A 235 4.83 1.32 14.79
CA THR A 235 5.85 1.94 13.92
C THR A 235 6.88 2.73 14.73
N SER A 236 6.65 2.90 16.04
CA SER A 236 7.56 3.57 16.95
C SER A 236 8.68 2.64 17.41
N GLY A 237 9.91 3.11 17.29
CA GLY A 237 11.10 2.40 17.78
C GLY A 237 11.68 1.43 16.75
N ARG A 238 12.64 0.62 17.22
CA ARG A 238 13.49 -0.21 16.36
C ARG A 238 12.78 -1.43 15.78
N VAL A 239 11.84 -2.00 16.53
CA VAL A 239 11.05 -3.16 16.09
C VAL A 239 9.64 -2.68 15.77
N ILE A 240 9.25 -2.81 14.52
CA ILE A 240 7.92 -2.45 14.03
C ILE A 240 7.06 -3.71 13.86
N GLN A 241 5.74 -3.54 13.88
CA GLN A 241 4.76 -4.59 13.61
C GLN A 241 3.71 -4.08 12.63
N LEU A 242 3.51 -4.84 11.55
CA LEU A 242 2.66 -4.49 10.41
C LEU A 242 1.54 -5.55 10.25
N PRO A 243 0.30 -5.25 10.66
CA PRO A 243 -0.84 -6.16 10.49
C PRO A 243 -1.41 -6.10 9.07
N TYR A 244 -1.78 -7.23 8.46
CA TYR A 244 -2.41 -7.30 7.15
C TYR A 244 -3.19 -8.61 6.99
N CYS A 245 -4.09 -8.68 6.01
CA CYS A 245 -4.77 -9.91 5.60
C CYS A 245 -4.36 -10.29 4.18
N PHE A 246 -4.59 -11.52 3.73
CA PHE A 246 -4.24 -11.96 2.38
C PHE A 246 -5.18 -13.05 1.89
N PHE A 247 -5.49 -13.05 0.59
CA PHE A 247 -6.21 -14.14 -0.04
C PHE A 247 -5.35 -15.40 -0.11
N SER A 248 -6.00 -16.53 0.14
CA SER A 248 -5.38 -17.79 0.47
C SER A 248 -6.33 -18.94 0.15
N ALA A 249 -5.82 -20.17 0.18
CA ALA A 249 -6.61 -21.34 -0.21
C ALA A 249 -7.78 -21.63 0.77
N VAL A 250 -7.76 -21.06 1.98
CA VAL A 250 -8.80 -21.26 3.01
C VAL A 250 -9.91 -20.20 2.95
N ASP A 251 -9.81 -19.24 2.03
CA ASP A 251 -10.76 -18.13 1.96
C ASP A 251 -11.96 -18.48 1.09
N THR A 252 -13.13 -18.05 1.54
CA THR A 252 -14.34 -18.00 0.72
C THR A 252 -14.33 -16.74 -0.12
N TRP A 253 -14.91 -16.77 -1.31
CA TRP A 253 -14.82 -15.71 -2.34
C TRP A 253 -15.02 -14.28 -1.84
N ASP A 254 -15.79 -14.11 -0.78
CA ASP A 254 -16.17 -12.79 -0.31
C ASP A 254 -15.13 -12.11 0.61
N ASN A 255 -14.23 -12.85 1.29
CA ASN A 255 -13.35 -12.28 2.33
C ASN A 255 -12.11 -13.16 2.70
N PRO A 256 -10.90 -12.58 2.91
CA PRO A 256 -9.73 -13.23 3.45
C PRO A 256 -9.92 -13.50 4.94
N THR A 257 -9.90 -14.77 5.24
CA THR A 257 -10.00 -15.32 6.59
C THR A 257 -8.66 -15.23 7.31
N LEU A 258 -7.54 -15.30 6.58
CA LEU A 258 -6.20 -15.25 7.15
C LEU A 258 -5.64 -13.84 7.23
N CYS A 259 -5.28 -13.45 8.45
CA CYS A 259 -4.52 -12.24 8.73
C CYS A 259 -3.23 -12.59 9.47
N ALA A 260 -2.21 -11.77 9.22
CA ALA A 260 -0.91 -11.85 9.84
C ALA A 260 -0.47 -10.49 10.41
N ALA A 261 0.39 -10.52 11.41
CA ALA A 261 1.17 -9.36 11.82
C ALA A 261 2.66 -9.71 11.76
N ASP A 262 3.36 -9.04 10.85
CA ASP A 262 4.79 -9.23 10.64
C ASP A 262 5.60 -8.22 11.44
N SER A 263 6.60 -8.72 12.15
CA SER A 263 7.51 -7.91 12.94
C SER A 263 8.85 -7.78 12.22
N PHE A 264 9.39 -6.57 12.14
CA PHE A 264 10.68 -6.28 11.52
C PHE A 264 11.57 -5.47 12.45
N ASP A 265 12.86 -5.81 12.49
CA ASP A 265 13.90 -5.07 13.21
C ASP A 265 14.61 -4.13 12.23
N LEU A 266 14.46 -2.83 12.45
CA LEU A 266 14.99 -1.75 11.61
C LEU A 266 16.41 -1.34 12.03
N SER A 267 17.07 -2.08 12.93
CA SER A 267 18.38 -1.73 13.49
C SER A 267 19.53 -1.77 12.49
N GLY A 268 19.38 -2.50 11.40
CA GLY A 268 20.38 -2.66 10.35
C GLY A 268 20.10 -1.79 9.13
N ASP A 269 21.01 -1.85 8.17
CA ASP A 269 20.83 -1.18 6.87
C ASP A 269 19.64 -1.79 6.12
N ALA A 270 19.47 -3.12 6.18
CA ALA A 270 18.27 -3.81 5.73
C ALA A 270 17.37 -4.21 6.91
N PRO A 271 16.04 -3.97 6.85
CA PRO A 271 15.08 -4.51 7.80
C PRO A 271 15.18 -6.03 7.90
N ARG A 272 15.27 -6.55 9.12
CA ARG A 272 15.32 -7.99 9.38
C ARG A 272 13.97 -8.49 9.86
N PHE A 273 13.42 -9.48 9.18
CA PHE A 273 12.22 -10.17 9.67
C PHE A 273 12.50 -10.83 11.03
N VAL A 274 11.63 -10.55 12.00
CA VAL A 274 11.71 -11.07 13.37
C VAL A 274 10.75 -12.24 13.57
N GLY A 275 9.53 -12.11 13.04
CA GLY A 275 8.52 -13.14 13.19
C GLY A 275 7.16 -12.71 12.68
N ARG A 276 6.27 -13.69 12.55
CA ARG A 276 4.90 -13.53 12.10
C ARG A 276 3.96 -14.17 13.11
N ILE A 277 2.86 -13.49 13.38
CA ILE A 277 1.73 -14.05 14.12
C ILE A 277 0.51 -14.11 13.19
N TYR A 278 -0.35 -15.12 13.36
CA TYR A 278 -1.57 -15.29 12.59
C TYR A 278 -2.80 -15.23 13.51
N ASN A 279 -3.92 -14.70 13.01
CA ASN A 279 -5.20 -14.76 13.72
C ASN A 279 -5.68 -16.21 13.91
N LEU A 280 -5.45 -17.07 12.92
CA LEU A 280 -5.88 -18.47 12.88
C LEU A 280 -4.67 -19.38 12.57
N PRO A 281 -3.83 -19.69 13.57
CA PRO A 281 -2.56 -20.39 13.35
C PRO A 281 -2.72 -21.83 12.85
N ASP A 282 -3.86 -22.48 13.10
CA ASP A 282 -4.19 -23.80 12.54
C ASP A 282 -4.47 -23.72 11.04
N LEU A 283 -5.33 -22.79 10.60
CA LEU A 283 -5.60 -22.55 9.18
C LEU A 283 -4.36 -22.05 8.44
N ALA A 284 -3.51 -21.25 9.09
CA ALA A 284 -2.24 -20.82 8.52
C ALA A 284 -1.31 -22.01 8.21
N ALA A 285 -1.28 -23.04 9.07
CA ALA A 285 -0.50 -24.25 8.80
C ALA A 285 -1.05 -25.01 7.58
N VAL A 286 -2.39 -25.14 7.48
CA VAL A 286 -3.06 -25.77 6.32
C VAL A 286 -2.80 -24.99 5.05
N ASN A 287 -3.01 -23.67 5.04
CA ASN A 287 -2.79 -22.83 3.87
C ASN A 287 -1.34 -22.90 3.38
N ASN A 288 -0.35 -22.81 4.28
CA ASN A 288 1.05 -22.94 3.90
C ASN A 288 1.37 -24.33 3.33
N ALA A 289 0.81 -25.39 3.92
CA ALA A 289 0.97 -26.75 3.39
C ALA A 289 0.34 -26.89 1.99
N ILE A 290 -0.85 -26.34 1.75
CA ILE A 290 -1.51 -26.32 0.43
C ILE A 290 -0.62 -25.61 -0.58
N ARG A 291 -0.20 -24.37 -0.29
CA ARG A 291 0.64 -23.54 -1.18
C ARG A 291 1.90 -24.29 -1.61
N HIS A 292 2.63 -24.86 -0.64
CA HIS A 292 3.87 -25.57 -0.95
C HIS A 292 3.63 -26.93 -1.62
N ALA A 293 2.53 -27.63 -1.30
CA ALA A 293 2.19 -28.88 -1.95
C ALA A 293 1.77 -28.67 -3.41
N GLN A 294 1.03 -27.61 -3.73
CA GLN A 294 0.68 -27.22 -5.10
C GLN A 294 1.92 -26.85 -5.91
N ALA A 295 2.91 -26.19 -5.28
CA ALA A 295 4.22 -25.92 -5.87
C ALA A 295 5.14 -27.17 -5.93
N ARG A 296 4.66 -28.33 -5.46
CA ARG A 296 5.41 -29.60 -5.35
C ARG A 296 6.72 -29.50 -4.53
N ASP A 297 6.81 -28.53 -3.62
CA ASP A 297 7.97 -28.33 -2.75
C ASP A 297 7.89 -29.19 -1.49
N LEU A 298 8.36 -30.44 -1.61
CA LEU A 298 8.39 -31.38 -0.47
C LEU A 298 9.21 -30.86 0.70
N ARG A 299 10.28 -30.08 0.46
CA ARG A 299 11.13 -29.58 1.54
C ARG A 299 10.37 -28.57 2.39
N ALA A 300 9.62 -27.65 1.78
CA ALA A 300 8.80 -26.71 2.51
C ALA A 300 7.58 -27.38 3.17
N VAL A 301 6.90 -28.32 2.50
CA VAL A 301 5.75 -29.04 3.07
C VAL A 301 6.11 -29.77 4.36
N ARG A 302 7.32 -30.35 4.45
CA ARG A 302 7.81 -31.01 5.66
C ARG A 302 7.77 -30.14 6.91
N ALA A 303 7.97 -28.82 6.78
CA ALA A 303 7.94 -27.89 7.91
C ALA A 303 6.55 -27.80 8.56
N TYR A 304 5.49 -28.17 7.83
CA TYR A 304 4.10 -28.09 8.28
C TYR A 304 3.49 -29.45 8.61
N CYS A 305 4.25 -30.55 8.47
CA CYS A 305 3.73 -31.91 8.63
C CYS A 305 4.31 -32.61 9.86
N ALA A 306 3.48 -33.42 10.53
CA ALA A 306 3.89 -34.20 11.70
C ALA A 306 4.72 -35.46 11.35
N SER A 307 4.78 -35.84 10.06
CA SER A 307 5.59 -36.95 9.55
C SER A 307 5.91 -36.80 8.05
N ASP A 308 6.98 -37.47 7.60
CA ASP A 308 7.39 -37.49 6.19
C ASP A 308 6.36 -38.18 5.29
N VAL A 309 5.61 -39.13 5.85
CA VAL A 309 4.54 -39.85 5.14
C VAL A 309 3.41 -38.90 4.74
N VAL A 310 2.99 -38.02 5.66
CA VAL A 310 1.96 -37.01 5.39
C VAL A 310 2.46 -35.99 4.37
N ALA A 311 3.70 -35.52 4.51
CA ALA A 311 4.30 -34.56 3.58
C ALA A 311 4.36 -35.08 2.13
N ARG A 312 4.84 -36.33 1.95
CA ARG A 312 4.86 -36.97 0.63
C ARG A 312 3.46 -37.18 0.06
N LYS A 313 2.50 -37.56 0.91
CA LYS A 313 1.11 -37.73 0.50
C LYS A 313 0.52 -36.41 0.00
N LEU A 314 0.70 -35.31 0.74
CA LEU A 314 0.28 -33.97 0.33
C LEU A 314 0.87 -33.59 -1.03
N VAL A 315 2.19 -33.67 -1.19
CA VAL A 315 2.85 -33.29 -2.45
C VAL A 315 2.40 -34.15 -3.62
N ARG A 316 2.06 -35.43 -3.40
CA ARG A 316 1.59 -36.32 -4.46
C ARG A 316 0.13 -36.07 -4.82
N ASP A 317 -0.74 -35.97 -3.82
CA ASP A 317 -2.18 -36.06 -3.98
C ASP A 317 -2.87 -34.67 -4.02
N MET A 318 -2.18 -33.58 -3.63
CA MET A 318 -2.77 -32.23 -3.62
C MET A 318 -3.30 -31.83 -5.01
N PRO A 319 -4.59 -31.47 -5.12
CA PRO A 319 -5.15 -30.99 -6.38
C PRO A 319 -4.56 -29.61 -6.74
N PRO A 320 -4.42 -29.31 -8.05
CA PRO A 320 -4.08 -27.97 -8.49
C PRO A 320 -5.23 -27.02 -8.12
N TYR A 321 -4.91 -25.81 -7.66
CA TYR A 321 -5.88 -24.75 -7.39
C TYR A 321 -7.00 -25.12 -6.40
N LEU A 322 -6.67 -25.82 -5.31
CA LEU A 322 -7.57 -25.96 -4.16
C LEU A 322 -7.92 -24.57 -3.62
N PHE A 323 -9.20 -24.22 -3.71
CA PHE A 323 -9.81 -23.06 -3.06
C PHE A 323 -10.93 -23.54 -2.13
N ALA A 324 -11.16 -22.81 -1.06
CA ALA A 324 -12.24 -23.09 -0.14
C ALA A 324 -13.52 -22.43 -0.64
N ASP A 325 -14.45 -23.24 -1.14
CA ASP A 325 -15.84 -22.79 -1.27
C ASP A 325 -16.49 -22.69 0.13
N ARG A 326 -16.15 -23.63 1.02
CA ARG A 326 -16.53 -23.64 2.43
C ARG A 326 -15.45 -24.32 3.27
N VAL A 327 -15.09 -23.72 4.40
CA VAL A 327 -14.21 -24.31 5.42
C VAL A 327 -15.01 -24.66 6.67
N GLU A 328 -14.93 -25.90 7.13
CA GLU A 328 -15.47 -26.31 8.43
C GLU A 328 -14.35 -26.75 9.38
N ARG A 329 -14.40 -26.27 10.61
CA ARG A 329 -13.42 -26.58 11.66
C ARG A 329 -14.07 -27.46 12.73
N ARG A 330 -13.53 -28.66 12.94
CA ARG A 330 -14.01 -29.60 13.96
C ARG A 330 -12.92 -29.86 15.00
N LYS A 331 -13.19 -29.53 16.27
CA LYS A 331 -12.33 -29.94 17.39
C LYS A 331 -12.52 -31.43 17.64
N THR A 332 -11.45 -32.20 17.48
CA THR A 332 -11.47 -33.68 17.66
C THR A 332 -10.78 -34.12 18.95
N GLY A 333 -10.18 -33.19 19.68
CA GLY A 333 -9.60 -33.41 21.00
C GLY A 333 -8.72 -32.25 21.45
N ARG A 334 -8.09 -32.38 22.63
CA ARG A 334 -7.17 -31.35 23.13
C ARG A 334 -5.97 -31.22 22.18
N GLY A 335 -5.82 -30.06 21.54
CA GLY A 335 -4.75 -29.80 20.57
C GLY A 335 -4.88 -30.65 19.31
N ARG A 336 -6.10 -31.07 18.94
CA ARG A 336 -6.40 -31.79 17.70
C ARG A 336 -7.61 -31.19 17.01
N GLU A 337 -7.47 -30.92 15.73
CA GLU A 337 -8.50 -30.32 14.90
C GLU A 337 -8.56 -31.03 13.56
N THR A 338 -9.73 -31.07 12.95
CA THR A 338 -9.90 -31.48 11.55
C THR A 338 -10.49 -30.30 10.80
N ILE A 339 -9.85 -29.95 9.68
CA ILE A 339 -10.29 -28.87 8.78
C ILE A 339 -10.82 -29.53 7.52
N LEU A 340 -12.06 -29.24 7.19
CA LEU A 340 -12.78 -29.80 6.05
C LEU A 340 -12.97 -28.71 5.00
N PHE A 341 -12.68 -29.06 3.76
CA PHE A 341 -12.89 -28.24 2.57
C PHE A 341 -13.90 -28.93 1.67
N GLN A 342 -14.62 -28.15 0.86
CA GLN A 342 -15.51 -28.66 -0.21
C GLN A 342 -16.46 -29.74 0.30
N GLU A 343 -17.23 -29.41 1.35
CA GLU A 343 -18.18 -30.32 2.00
C GLU A 343 -17.56 -31.63 2.54
N GLY A 344 -16.26 -31.61 2.83
CA GLY A 344 -15.51 -32.76 3.33
C GLY A 344 -14.84 -33.61 2.25
N ALA A 345 -14.89 -33.19 0.97
CA ALA A 345 -14.14 -33.83 -0.09
C ALA A 345 -12.62 -33.79 0.16
N VAL A 346 -12.13 -32.73 0.80
CA VAL A 346 -10.73 -32.63 1.23
C VAL A 346 -10.68 -32.37 2.73
N SER A 347 -9.82 -33.09 3.44
CA SER A 347 -9.66 -32.95 4.89
C SER A 347 -8.21 -32.99 5.36
N PHE A 348 -7.93 -32.14 6.35
CA PHE A 348 -6.66 -32.00 7.02
C PHE A 348 -6.84 -32.27 8.50
N ASP A 349 -6.16 -33.29 9.02
CA ASP A 349 -6.11 -33.56 10.45
C ASP A 349 -4.88 -32.86 11.02
N LEU A 350 -5.06 -32.07 12.07
CA LEU A 350 -4.00 -31.32 12.73
C LEU A 350 -3.76 -31.80 14.15
N VAL A 351 -2.51 -31.69 14.57
CA VAL A 351 -2.08 -31.89 15.96
C VAL A 351 -1.19 -30.74 16.38
N ARG A 352 -1.39 -30.26 17.62
CA ARG A 352 -0.54 -29.25 18.23
C ARG A 352 0.65 -29.91 18.92
N ARG A 353 1.87 -29.62 18.49
CA ARG A 353 3.12 -30.11 19.09
C ARG A 353 4.04 -28.92 19.39
N ARG A 354 4.53 -28.84 20.64
CA ARG A 354 5.44 -27.75 21.09
C ARG A 354 4.92 -26.34 20.77
N GLY A 355 3.61 -26.14 20.82
CA GLY A 355 2.96 -24.86 20.55
C GLY A 355 2.52 -24.64 19.10
N GLU A 356 3.02 -25.44 18.15
CA GLU A 356 2.77 -25.30 16.71
C GLU A 356 1.72 -26.29 16.21
N TRP A 357 0.95 -25.89 15.20
CA TRP A 357 0.01 -26.77 14.50
C TRP A 357 0.71 -27.48 13.34
N LEU A 358 0.60 -28.81 13.32
CA LEU A 358 1.19 -29.66 12.28
C LEU A 358 0.13 -30.57 11.68
N LEU A 359 0.21 -30.80 10.38
CA LEU A 359 -0.65 -31.75 9.66
C LEU A 359 -0.28 -33.18 10.05
N ALA A 360 -1.17 -33.85 10.75
CA ALA A 360 -1.10 -35.25 11.13
C ALA A 360 -1.75 -36.18 10.10
N GLY A 361 -2.64 -35.66 9.26
CA GLY A 361 -3.33 -36.43 8.25
C GLY A 361 -3.81 -35.57 7.09
N PHE A 362 -3.90 -36.19 5.91
CA PHE A 362 -4.46 -35.60 4.70
C PHE A 362 -5.28 -36.66 3.98
N ARG A 363 -6.52 -36.34 3.61
CA ARG A 363 -7.42 -37.23 2.90
C ARG A 363 -8.20 -36.46 1.83
N ILE A 364 -8.33 -37.07 0.67
CA ILE A 364 -9.24 -36.67 -0.40
C ILE A 364 -10.27 -37.80 -0.48
N ALA A 365 -11.55 -37.47 -0.44
CA ALA A 365 -12.61 -38.44 -0.71
C ALA A 365 -12.41 -38.95 -2.14
N ALA A 366 -12.39 -40.27 -2.32
CA ALA A 366 -12.45 -40.82 -3.68
C ALA A 366 -13.77 -40.34 -4.29
N ASP A 367 -13.72 -39.82 -5.53
CA ASP A 367 -14.90 -39.42 -6.29
C ASP A 367 -16.01 -40.46 -6.10
N ARG A 368 -17.19 -40.01 -5.67
CA ARG A 368 -18.40 -40.82 -5.66
C ARG A 368 -19.05 -40.77 -7.03
#